data_AF-A0A2C6DMB7-F1
#
_entry.id   AF-A0A2C6DMB7-F1
#
_cell.length_a   1.000
_cell.length_b   1.000
_cell.length_c   1.000
_cell.angle_alpha   90.00
_cell.angle_beta   90.00
_cell.angle_gamma   90.00
#
_symmetry.space_group_name_H-M   'P 1'
#
loop_
_entity.id
_entity.type
_entity.pdbx_description
1 polymer ?
#
loop_
_entity_poly.entity_id
_entity_poly.type
_entity_poly.pdbx_seq_one_letter_code
_entity_poly.pdbx_strand_id
1 'polypeptide(L)'
;MKYLSFLVIPFLVACSNEQDEFLTMAAGDNKINIECKNLISTDAGVDQSGFAFLSIKFSDEEGEKMKTFSQENMGKKVVFSYKDKVISTANIYAELGSNFMITAGNADELLHSKELLSHCLVVR
;
A
#
# COMPACT_ATOMS: atom_id res chain seq x y z
N MET A 1 -8.43 -9.47 60.63
CA MET A 1 -7.58 -9.93 59.52
C MET A 1 -7.85 -9.03 58.31
N LYS A 2 -6.88 -8.21 57.90
CA LYS A 2 -6.94 -7.41 56.67
C LYS A 2 -5.93 -8.03 55.70
N TYR A 3 -6.40 -8.64 54.62
CA TYR A 3 -5.54 -9.04 53.50
C TYR A 3 -5.75 -8.02 52.38
N LEU A 4 -4.69 -7.26 52.12
CA LEU A 4 -4.57 -6.37 50.98
C LEU A 4 -4.07 -7.22 49.81
N SER A 5 -4.98 -7.68 48.95
CA SER A 5 -4.58 -8.38 47.72
C SER A 5 -4.06 -7.35 46.72
N PHE A 6 -2.73 -7.32 46.55
CA PHE A 6 -2.10 -6.67 45.42
C PHE A 6 -2.40 -7.50 44.16
N LEU A 7 -3.20 -6.93 43.27
CA LEU A 7 -3.41 -7.45 41.93
C LEU A 7 -2.19 -7.04 41.09
N VAL A 8 -1.16 -7.88 41.12
CA VAL A 8 -0.04 -7.80 40.17
C VAL A 8 -0.60 -8.27 38.84
N ILE A 9 -1.03 -7.35 37.99
CA ILE A 9 -1.29 -7.63 36.58
C ILE A 9 0.09 -7.81 35.96
N PRO A 10 0.48 -9.01 35.49
CA PRO A 10 1.66 -9.12 34.66
C PRO A 10 1.34 -8.33 33.40
N PHE A 11 2.06 -7.23 33.20
CA PHE A 11 2.17 -6.60 31.90
C PHE A 11 2.59 -7.70 30.92
N LEU A 12 1.63 -8.17 30.13
CA LEU A 12 1.90 -8.83 28.88
C LEU A 12 2.72 -7.82 28.08
N VAL A 13 4.04 -8.00 28.12
CA VAL A 13 4.94 -7.47 27.11
C VAL A 13 4.43 -8.08 25.81
N ALA A 14 3.59 -7.32 25.12
CA ALA A 14 3.29 -7.59 23.74
C ALA A 14 4.62 -7.40 22.99
N CYS A 15 5.33 -8.51 22.80
CA CYS A 15 6.29 -8.62 21.73
C CYS A 15 5.51 -8.43 20.41
N SER A 16 5.37 -7.18 19.95
CA SER A 16 5.05 -6.92 18.55
C SER A 16 6.37 -7.01 17.78
N ASN A 17 6.81 -8.24 17.54
CA ASN A 17 7.71 -8.56 16.46
C ASN A 17 7.00 -8.21 15.14
N GLU A 18 7.68 -7.49 14.26
CA GLU A 18 7.23 -7.05 12.93
C GLU A 18 5.98 -6.16 12.97
N GLN A 19 6.19 -4.85 12.84
CA GLN A 19 5.10 -3.91 12.60
C GLN A 19 4.61 -4.16 11.16
N ASP A 20 3.55 -4.95 11.00
CA ASP A 20 2.92 -5.14 9.69
C ASP A 20 2.55 -3.77 9.13
N GLU A 21 3.29 -3.31 8.12
CA GLU A 21 3.00 -2.08 7.41
C GLU A 21 2.18 -2.38 6.16
N PHE A 22 1.20 -1.51 5.88
CA PHE A 22 0.27 -1.69 4.78
C PHE A 22 0.19 -0.46 3.88
N LEU A 23 -0.04 -0.74 2.61
CA LEU A 23 -0.58 0.19 1.63
C LEU A 23 -2.10 -0.01 1.56
N THR A 24 -2.83 1.04 1.17
CA THR A 24 -4.28 0.98 1.04
C THR A 24 -4.70 1.43 -0.35
N MET A 25 -5.57 0.64 -1.00
CA MET A 25 -6.36 1.06 -2.15
C MET A 25 -7.80 1.25 -1.72
N ALA A 26 -8.39 2.42 -2.01
CA ALA A 26 -9.77 2.75 -1.63
C ALA A 26 -10.57 3.29 -2.82
N ALA A 27 -11.78 2.79 -3.00
CA ALA A 27 -12.72 3.12 -4.07
C ALA A 27 -14.13 3.35 -3.51
N GLY A 28 -14.42 4.58 -3.05
CA GLY A 28 -15.62 4.85 -2.26
C GLY A 28 -15.55 4.11 -0.93
N ASP A 29 -16.56 3.29 -0.62
CA ASP A 29 -16.60 2.51 0.63
C ASP A 29 -15.81 1.19 0.57
N ASN A 30 -15.38 0.76 -0.62
CA ASN A 30 -14.58 -0.45 -0.78
C ASN A 30 -13.09 -0.12 -0.58
N LYS A 31 -12.39 -0.93 0.23
CA LYS A 31 -10.95 -0.77 0.48
C LYS A 31 -10.26 -2.12 0.65
N ILE A 32 -9.02 -2.20 0.21
CA ILE A 32 -8.10 -3.31 0.51
C ILE A 32 -6.82 -2.77 1.15
N ASN A 33 -6.22 -3.60 1.99
CA ASN A 33 -4.88 -3.39 2.51
C ASN A 33 -3.93 -4.37 1.80
N ILE A 34 -2.77 -3.85 1.41
CA ILE A 34 -1.72 -4.57 0.71
C ILE A 34 -0.49 -4.56 1.61
N GLU A 35 0.06 -5.73 1.92
CA GLU A 35 1.19 -5.85 2.84
C GLU A 35 2.48 -5.28 2.23
N CYS A 36 3.14 -4.35 2.91
CA CYS A 36 4.40 -3.75 2.44
C CYS A 36 5.49 -4.79 2.22
N LYS A 37 5.58 -5.84 3.06
CA LYS A 37 6.57 -6.91 2.93
C LYS A 37 6.46 -7.67 1.59
N ASN A 38 5.28 -7.62 0.97
CA ASN A 38 4.98 -8.24 -0.32
C ASN A 38 5.29 -7.31 -1.52
N LEU A 39 5.80 -6.09 -1.28
CA LEU A 39 6.31 -5.21 -2.33
C LEU A 39 7.69 -5.69 -2.82
N ILE A 40 7.76 -6.12 -4.09
CA ILE A 40 8.94 -6.72 -4.72
C ILE A 40 9.87 -5.64 -5.30
N SER A 41 9.33 -4.67 -6.03
CA SER A 41 10.14 -3.59 -6.58
C SER A 41 9.32 -2.35 -6.92
N THR A 42 10.02 -1.22 -7.00
CA THR A 42 9.49 0.03 -7.55
C THR A 42 10.54 0.68 -8.44
N ASP A 43 10.18 0.98 -9.68
CA ASP A 43 11.13 1.48 -10.69
C ASP A 43 10.54 2.69 -11.41
N ALA A 44 11.29 3.79 -11.44
CA ALA A 44 10.89 4.99 -12.16
C ALA A 44 11.35 4.90 -13.62
N GLY A 45 10.50 5.33 -14.54
CA GLY A 45 10.80 5.33 -15.97
C GLY A 45 10.05 6.42 -16.72
N VAL A 46 10.26 6.45 -18.02
CA VAL A 46 9.54 7.33 -18.96
C VAL A 46 8.91 6.44 -20.02
N ASP A 47 7.61 6.62 -20.26
CA ASP A 47 6.88 5.84 -21.25
C ASP A 47 7.18 6.31 -22.68
N GLN A 48 6.61 5.62 -23.67
CA GLN A 48 6.82 5.95 -25.09
C GLN A 48 6.26 7.32 -25.49
N SER A 49 5.39 7.90 -24.67
CA SER A 49 4.78 9.21 -24.86
C SER A 49 5.52 10.32 -24.11
N GLY A 50 6.61 9.99 -23.40
CA GLY A 50 7.41 10.94 -22.62
C GLY A 50 6.88 11.21 -21.21
N PHE A 51 5.85 10.49 -20.75
CA PHE A 51 5.34 10.65 -19.40
C PHE A 51 6.15 9.82 -18.41
N ALA A 52 6.52 10.46 -17.30
CA ALA A 52 7.18 9.78 -16.21
C ALA A 52 6.19 8.86 -15.48
N PHE A 53 6.65 7.66 -15.14
CA PHE A 53 5.86 6.67 -14.42
C PHE A 53 6.67 6.01 -13.31
N LEU A 54 5.94 5.39 -12.39
CA LEU A 54 6.49 4.47 -11.40
C LEU A 54 5.86 3.10 -11.63
N SER A 55 6.68 2.10 -11.97
CA SER A 55 6.28 0.70 -12.03
C SER A 55 6.32 0.16 -10.61
N ILE A 56 5.29 -0.59 -10.24
CA ILE A 56 5.13 -1.16 -8.90
C ILE A 56 4.84 -2.65 -9.07
N LYS A 57 5.66 -3.48 -8.42
CA LYS A 57 5.52 -4.94 -8.47
C LYS A 57 5.33 -5.50 -7.07
N PHE A 58 4.25 -6.25 -6.86
CA PHE A 58 3.97 -7.02 -5.66
C PHE A 58 4.10 -8.53 -5.90
N SER A 59 3.97 -9.32 -4.84
CA SER A 59 3.77 -10.76 -4.93
C SER A 59 2.46 -11.11 -5.65
N ASP A 60 2.37 -12.33 -6.15
CA ASP A 60 1.16 -12.82 -6.82
C ASP A 60 -0.05 -12.87 -5.87
N GLU A 61 0.17 -13.12 -4.57
CA GLU A 61 -0.88 -13.09 -3.56
C GLU A 61 -1.57 -11.72 -3.47
N GLU A 62 -0.79 -10.64 -3.38
CA GLU A 62 -1.34 -9.28 -3.41
C GLU A 62 -1.90 -8.94 -4.79
N GLY A 63 -1.32 -9.50 -5.85
CA GLY A 63 -1.82 -9.43 -7.22
C GLY A 63 -3.27 -9.89 -7.33
N GLU A 64 -3.62 -11.03 -6.75
CA GLU A 64 -4.99 -11.55 -6.75
C GLU A 64 -5.95 -10.65 -5.93
N LYS A 65 -5.51 -10.12 -4.78
CA LYS A 65 -6.31 -9.15 -4.00
C LYS A 65 -6.62 -7.89 -4.82
N MET A 66 -5.61 -7.33 -5.50
CA MET A 66 -5.76 -6.15 -6.36
C MET A 66 -6.61 -6.45 -7.59
N LYS A 67 -6.51 -7.65 -8.16
CA LYS A 67 -7.33 -8.11 -9.28
C LYS A 67 -8.81 -8.11 -8.90
N THR A 68 -9.19 -8.77 -7.81
CA THR A 68 -10.58 -8.77 -7.34
C THR A 68 -11.07 -7.35 -7.06
N PHE A 69 -10.29 -6.55 -6.34
CA PHE A 69 -10.64 -5.16 -6.04
C PHE A 69 -10.85 -4.31 -7.29
N SER A 70 -9.97 -4.43 -8.30
CA SER A 70 -10.07 -3.65 -9.54
C SER A 70 -11.30 -4.03 -10.38
N GLN A 71 -11.66 -5.32 -10.41
CA GLN A 71 -12.86 -5.80 -11.09
C GLN A 71 -14.15 -5.25 -10.44
N GLU A 72 -14.23 -5.24 -9.11
CA GLU A 72 -15.39 -4.73 -8.36
C GLU A 72 -15.55 -3.20 -8.43
N ASN A 73 -14.47 -2.49 -8.78
CA ASN A 73 -14.41 -1.03 -8.75
C ASN A 73 -14.13 -0.42 -10.13
N MET A 74 -14.42 -1.16 -11.20
CA MET A 74 -14.29 -0.69 -12.57
C MET A 74 -15.06 0.63 -12.79
N GLY A 75 -14.38 1.59 -13.42
CA GLY A 75 -14.88 2.94 -13.67
C GLY A 75 -14.87 3.88 -12.46
N LYS A 76 -14.54 3.39 -11.26
CA LYS A 76 -14.45 4.22 -10.06
C LYS A 76 -13.07 4.85 -9.91
N LYS A 77 -13.06 5.98 -9.22
CA LYS A 77 -11.85 6.66 -8.74
C LYS A 77 -11.28 5.89 -7.55
N VAL A 78 -10.01 5.51 -7.65
CA VAL A 78 -9.25 4.80 -6.64
C VAL A 78 -8.14 5.69 -6.10
N VAL A 79 -7.99 5.68 -4.78
CA VAL A 79 -6.91 6.34 -4.05
C VAL A 79 -5.97 5.25 -3.56
N PHE A 80 -4.70 5.33 -3.96
CA PHE A 80 -3.63 4.48 -3.47
C PHE A 80 -2.79 5.27 -2.48
N SER A 81 -2.55 4.72 -1.29
CA SER A 81 -1.99 5.45 -0.16
C SER A 81 -1.09 4.58 0.72
N TYR A 82 -0.17 5.24 1.42
CA TYR A 82 0.61 4.66 2.50
C TYR A 82 0.31 5.46 3.78
N LYS A 83 -0.25 4.79 4.79
CA LYS A 83 -0.85 5.48 5.96
C LYS A 83 -1.86 6.53 5.45
N ASP A 84 -1.80 7.76 5.95
CA ASP A 84 -2.72 8.83 5.52
C ASP A 84 -2.22 9.64 4.31
N LYS A 85 -1.12 9.21 3.67
CA LYS A 85 -0.49 9.93 2.55
C LYS A 85 -0.85 9.28 1.21
N VAL A 86 -1.34 10.10 0.28
CA VAL A 86 -1.72 9.65 -1.07
C VAL A 86 -0.48 9.46 -1.93
N ILE A 87 -0.33 8.25 -2.48
CA ILE A 87 0.69 7.89 -3.46
C ILE A 87 0.19 8.24 -4.86
N SER A 88 -1.04 7.86 -5.18
CA SER A 88 -1.64 8.11 -6.48
C SER A 88 -3.17 8.10 -6.41
N THR A 89 -3.79 8.72 -7.39
CA THR A 89 -5.25 8.72 -7.55
C THR A 89 -5.57 8.56 -9.03
N ALA A 90 -6.32 7.52 -9.38
CA ALA A 90 -6.64 7.20 -10.76
C ALA A 90 -8.01 6.52 -10.87
N ASN A 91 -8.62 6.58 -12.05
CA ASN A 91 -9.78 5.75 -12.34
C ASN A 91 -9.32 4.36 -12.80
N ILE A 92 -9.96 3.30 -12.31
CA ILE A 92 -9.67 1.94 -12.77
C ILE A 92 -10.48 1.66 -14.03
N TYR A 93 -9.79 1.39 -15.14
CA TYR A 93 -10.41 0.99 -16.41
C TYR A 93 -9.99 -0.41 -16.88
N ALA A 94 -9.13 -1.07 -16.12
CA ALA A 94 -8.64 -2.41 -16.41
C ALA A 94 -8.38 -3.16 -15.10
N GLU A 95 -8.36 -4.48 -15.20
CA GLU A 95 -7.92 -5.35 -14.12
C GLU A 95 -6.46 -5.04 -13.75
N LEU A 96 -6.20 -4.86 -12.45
CA LEU A 96 -4.86 -4.66 -11.91
C LEU A 96 -4.31 -6.00 -11.42
N GLY A 97 -3.20 -6.46 -12.01
CA GLY A 97 -2.46 -7.62 -11.53
C GLY A 97 -1.39 -7.26 -10.50
N SER A 98 -0.44 -8.18 -10.29
CA SER A 98 0.71 -7.96 -9.39
C SER A 98 1.69 -6.90 -9.87
N ASN A 99 1.61 -6.46 -11.13
CA ASN A 99 2.43 -5.41 -11.71
C ASN A 99 1.56 -4.34 -12.36
N PHE A 100 1.73 -3.09 -11.95
CA PHE A 100 1.03 -1.96 -12.54
C PHE A 100 1.90 -0.71 -12.52
N MET A 101 1.48 0.30 -13.30
CA MET A 101 2.17 1.57 -13.41
C MET A 101 1.26 2.67 -12.89
N ILE A 102 1.84 3.63 -12.16
CA ILE A 102 1.20 4.91 -11.88
C ILE A 102 1.94 6.01 -12.65
N THR A 103 1.20 6.88 -13.31
CA THR A 103 1.74 8.09 -13.93
C THR A 103 1.65 9.24 -12.95
N ALA A 104 2.68 10.08 -12.92
CA ALA A 104 2.69 11.31 -12.13
C ALA A 104 2.38 12.52 -13.03
N GLY A 105 1.67 13.52 -12.52
CA GLY A 105 1.41 14.75 -13.27
C GLY A 105 2.66 15.62 -13.45
N ASN A 106 3.65 15.43 -12.57
CA ASN A 106 4.93 16.13 -12.57
C ASN A 106 6.03 15.32 -11.84
N ALA A 107 7.26 15.85 -11.86
CA ALA A 107 8.42 15.19 -11.26
C ALA A 107 8.37 15.15 -9.72
N ASP A 108 7.80 16.16 -9.07
CA ASP A 108 7.71 16.24 -7.62
C ASP A 108 6.73 15.20 -7.06
N GLU A 109 5.59 15.02 -7.72
CA GLU A 109 4.64 13.95 -7.41
C GLU A 109 5.29 12.57 -7.55
N LEU A 110 6.03 12.33 -8.64
CA LEU A 110 6.74 11.07 -8.83
C LEU A 110 7.75 10.79 -7.72
N LEU A 111 8.53 11.82 -7.35
CA LEU A 111 9.52 11.72 -6.28
C LEU A 111 8.85 11.43 -4.94
N HIS A 112 7.74 12.10 -4.65
CA HIS A 112 6.97 11.89 -3.44
C HIS A 112 6.38 10.47 -3.38
N SER A 113 5.74 9.99 -4.45
CA SER A 113 5.21 8.62 -4.53
C SER A 113 6.32 7.58 -4.33
N LYS A 114 7.50 7.82 -4.92
CA LYS A 114 8.67 6.95 -4.75
C LYS A 114 9.19 6.94 -3.31
N GLU A 115 9.24 8.10 -2.65
CA GLU A 115 9.64 8.21 -1.24
C GLU A 115 8.68 7.40 -0.35
N LEU A 116 7.36 7.54 -0.54
CA LEU A 116 6.37 6.80 0.24
C LEU A 116 6.51 5.28 0.07
N LEU A 117 6.71 4.80 -1.15
CA LEU A 117 6.89 3.36 -1.40
C LEU A 117 8.24 2.82 -0.91
N SER A 118 9.27 3.68 -0.82
CA SER A 118 10.55 3.28 -0.26
C SER A 118 10.45 2.86 1.21
N HIS A 119 9.49 3.42 1.96
CA HIS A 119 9.20 2.98 3.32
C HIS A 119 8.67 1.54 3.36
N CYS A 120 7.85 1.11 2.40
CA CYS A 120 7.43 -0.29 2.34
C CYS A 120 8.57 -1.24 1.95
N LEU A 121 9.49 -0.82 1.06
CA LEU A 121 10.57 -1.68 0.58
C LEU A 121 11.57 -2.08 1.69
N VAL A 122 11.68 -1.28 2.75
CA VAL A 122 12.58 -1.56 3.88
C VAL A 122 11.98 -2.47 4.96
N VAL A 123 10.70 -2.83 4.87
CA VAL A 123 9.98 -3.71 5.83
C VAL A 123 10.18 -5.20 5.49
N ARG A 124 11.36 -5.57 4.99
CA ARG A 124 11.69 -6.95 4.60
C ARG A 124 12.44 -7.73 5.66
#